data_AF-A0A0F9F930-F1
#
_entry.id   AF-A0A0F9F930-F1
#
_cell.length_a   1.000
_cell.length_b   1.000
_cell.length_c   1.000
_cell.angle_alpha   90.00
_cell.angle_beta   90.00
_cell.angle_gamma   90.00
#
_symmetry.space_group_name_H-M   'P 1'
#
loop_
_entity.id
_entity.type
_entity.pdbx_description
1 polymer ?
#
loop_
_entity_poly.entity_id
_entity_poly.type
_entity_poly.pdbx_seq_one_letter_code
_entity_poly.pdbx_strand_id
1 'polypeptide(L)'
;MDMPDDTQPVHNLEAMLTNTGKHIFLGADSVRSLICMIELASICVGGNDNFQKRPIFTVNVSPFSPLCLPENECELIMEAAKSGVGILILPMGLSGGTSPPTLAGILVTHNAEVLSSIVLAQLTKKGAPCTYGSTSTILDLRFGTASIGSPEYGMINASVAKLARYYRLPCFVGGGASDSKKPDIQSGYEFTLSAALSALAGGNILFGSGVLEQGLTFDLAKLIMDAEMMRMIQVAIQGIFVTDETLAVEVIHEVGSGGTYITHDASLKNMRNQSRANLFDRRNRKDWVEWTRGKTIQERAYEAAMDILQNHKPLPLPDNAAMEMKEVVAGFEAKKRMDKK
;
A
#
# COMPACT_ATOMS: atom_id res chain seq x y z
N MET A 1 -17.59 9.70 12.14
CA MET A 1 -17.36 8.30 11.73
C MET A 1 -18.64 7.54 12.00
N ASP A 2 -18.98 6.55 11.17
CA ASP A 2 -20.27 5.87 11.23
C ASP A 2 -20.36 4.83 12.36
N MET A 3 -19.22 4.44 12.94
CA MET A 3 -19.09 3.50 14.06
C MET A 3 -18.29 4.12 15.23
N PRO A 4 -18.47 3.65 16.49
CA PRO A 4 -17.74 4.16 17.65
C PRO A 4 -16.23 3.95 17.57
N ASP A 5 -15.46 4.99 17.93
CA ASP A 5 -13.99 5.02 17.85
C ASP A 5 -13.31 3.80 18.48
N ASP A 6 -13.78 3.35 19.64
CA ASP A 6 -13.18 2.27 20.44
C ASP A 6 -13.53 0.86 19.96
N THR A 7 -14.25 0.76 18.84
CA THR A 7 -14.61 -0.50 18.15
C THR A 7 -14.32 -0.43 16.66
N GLN A 8 -13.87 0.73 16.16
CA GLN A 8 -13.71 0.99 14.76
C GLN A 8 -12.75 0.00 14.05
N PRO A 9 -11.59 -0.38 14.62
CA PRO A 9 -10.70 -1.35 13.96
C PRO A 9 -11.35 -2.71 13.71
N VAL A 10 -12.24 -3.15 14.61
CA VAL A 10 -12.96 -4.42 14.52
C VAL A 10 -13.97 -4.37 13.36
N HIS A 11 -14.76 -3.30 13.28
CA HIS A 11 -15.71 -3.07 12.16
C HIS A 11 -15.00 -2.91 10.81
N ASN A 12 -13.87 -2.18 10.79
CA ASN A 12 -13.06 -2.02 9.59
C ASN A 12 -12.57 -3.38 9.08
N LEU A 13 -12.09 -4.26 9.98
CA LEU A 13 -11.63 -5.58 9.59
C LEU A 13 -12.79 -6.44 9.06
N GLU A 14 -13.94 -6.50 9.76
CA GLU A 14 -15.12 -7.25 9.31
C GLU A 14 -15.57 -6.82 7.89
N ALA A 15 -15.63 -5.51 7.66
CA ALA A 15 -15.95 -4.96 6.34
C ALA A 15 -14.92 -5.37 5.28
N MET A 16 -13.63 -5.37 5.59
CA MET A 16 -12.59 -5.80 4.65
C MET A 16 -12.66 -7.31 4.36
N LEU A 17 -12.78 -8.15 5.39
CA LEU A 17 -12.85 -9.61 5.27
C LEU A 17 -14.04 -10.06 4.40
N THR A 18 -15.15 -9.34 4.47
CA THR A 18 -16.36 -9.63 3.68
C THR A 18 -16.30 -9.12 2.23
N ASN A 19 -15.31 -8.28 1.88
CA ASN A 19 -15.26 -7.61 0.58
C ASN A 19 -14.00 -7.88 -0.25
N THR A 20 -12.94 -8.44 0.34
CA THR A 20 -11.68 -8.75 -0.37
C THR A 20 -11.06 -10.08 0.04
N GLY A 21 -10.47 -10.79 -0.93
CA GLY A 21 -9.61 -11.95 -0.70
C GLY A 21 -8.12 -11.63 -0.59
N LYS A 22 -7.76 -10.34 -0.60
CA LYS A 22 -6.36 -9.88 -0.50
C LYS A 22 -5.94 -9.76 0.96
N HIS A 23 -4.63 -9.82 1.20
CA HIS A 23 -4.05 -9.57 2.53
C HIS A 23 -4.35 -8.16 3.01
N ILE A 24 -4.65 -8.02 4.30
CA ILE A 24 -5.08 -6.74 4.91
C ILE A 24 -3.97 -6.18 5.82
N PHE A 25 -3.72 -4.88 5.72
CA PHE A 25 -2.93 -4.12 6.69
C PHE A 25 -3.86 -3.20 7.45
N LEU A 26 -3.93 -3.33 8.77
CA LEU A 26 -4.85 -2.54 9.59
C LEU A 26 -4.29 -2.37 11.01
N GLY A 27 -4.43 -1.18 11.59
CA GLY A 27 -4.07 -0.95 13.00
C GLY A 27 -5.13 -1.49 13.95
N ALA A 28 -4.75 -1.73 15.20
CA ALA A 28 -5.66 -2.02 16.29
C ALA A 28 -5.53 -0.91 17.34
N ASP A 29 -6.61 -0.52 17.99
CA ASP A 29 -6.61 0.49 19.05
C ASP A 29 -6.13 -0.08 20.40
N SER A 30 -6.30 -1.39 20.61
CA SER A 30 -5.92 -2.08 21.85
C SER A 30 -5.67 -3.57 21.62
N VAL A 31 -4.97 -4.21 22.58
CA VAL A 31 -4.78 -5.67 22.61
C VAL A 31 -6.11 -6.43 22.51
N ARG A 32 -7.14 -5.94 23.18
CA ARG A 32 -8.47 -6.57 23.15
C ARG A 32 -9.09 -6.55 21.75
N SER A 33 -8.95 -5.44 21.04
CA SER A 33 -9.40 -5.32 19.65
C SER A 33 -8.59 -6.23 18.73
N LEU A 34 -7.27 -6.33 18.93
CA LEU A 34 -6.42 -7.24 18.18
C LEU A 34 -6.86 -8.71 18.37
N ILE A 35 -7.16 -9.14 19.59
CA ILE A 35 -7.66 -10.49 19.87
C ILE A 35 -8.98 -10.75 19.13
N CYS A 36 -9.91 -9.79 19.17
CA CYS A 36 -11.17 -9.90 18.43
C CYS A 36 -10.93 -9.94 16.91
N MET A 37 -10.02 -9.13 16.40
CA MET A 37 -9.63 -9.13 14.98
C MET A 37 -9.05 -10.48 14.53
N ILE A 38 -8.25 -11.13 15.37
CA ILE A 38 -7.73 -12.49 15.12
C ILE A 38 -8.85 -13.52 15.07
N GLU A 39 -9.84 -13.40 15.96
CA GLU A 39 -11.03 -14.27 15.98
C GLU A 39 -11.84 -14.11 14.68
N LEU A 40 -12.12 -12.87 14.24
CA LEU A 40 -12.79 -12.59 12.97
C LEU A 40 -12.03 -13.16 11.78
N ALA A 41 -10.71 -12.93 11.71
CA ALA A 41 -9.88 -13.44 10.65
C ALA A 41 -9.84 -14.98 10.64
N SER A 42 -9.87 -15.61 11.83
CA SER A 42 -9.94 -17.06 11.98
C SER A 42 -11.26 -17.63 11.45
N ILE A 43 -12.39 -17.03 11.79
CA ILE A 43 -13.71 -17.41 11.26
C ILE A 43 -13.73 -17.27 9.73
N CYS A 44 -13.22 -16.15 9.21
CA CYS A 44 -13.17 -15.87 7.77
C CYS A 44 -12.43 -16.96 6.95
N VAL A 45 -11.41 -17.60 7.51
CA VAL A 45 -10.63 -18.67 6.84
C VAL A 45 -11.05 -20.08 7.24
N GLY A 46 -12.16 -20.23 7.96
CA GLY A 46 -12.71 -21.53 8.38
C GLY A 46 -12.00 -22.15 9.58
N GLY A 47 -11.48 -21.32 10.48
CA GLY A 47 -10.96 -21.73 11.79
C GLY A 47 -9.53 -21.25 12.08
N ASN A 48 -9.19 -21.26 13.37
CA ASN A 48 -7.88 -20.80 13.85
C ASN A 48 -6.72 -21.63 13.28
N ASP A 49 -6.88 -22.93 13.06
CA ASP A 49 -5.83 -23.77 12.47
C ASP A 49 -5.42 -23.32 11.07
N ASN A 50 -6.37 -22.86 10.26
CA ASN A 50 -6.10 -22.31 8.93
C ASN A 50 -5.45 -20.93 9.03
N PHE A 51 -5.91 -20.10 9.96
CA PHE A 51 -5.33 -18.78 10.22
C PHE A 51 -3.87 -18.89 10.68
N GLN A 52 -3.55 -19.79 11.61
CA GLN A 52 -2.18 -19.98 12.10
C GLN A 52 -1.23 -20.49 11.02
N LYS A 53 -1.72 -21.26 10.04
CA LYS A 53 -0.92 -21.68 8.87
C LYS A 53 -0.64 -20.53 7.91
N ARG A 54 -1.60 -19.61 7.75
CA ARG A 54 -1.51 -18.48 6.83
C ARG A 54 -2.34 -17.29 7.33
N PRO A 55 -1.76 -16.41 8.16
CA PRO A 55 -2.44 -15.19 8.59
C PRO A 55 -2.81 -14.32 7.38
N ILE A 56 -4.03 -13.81 7.37
CA ILE A 56 -4.59 -13.02 6.25
C ILE A 56 -4.59 -11.50 6.49
N PHE A 57 -4.09 -11.09 7.67
CA PHE A 57 -3.86 -9.69 7.94
C PHE A 57 -2.54 -9.47 8.70
N THR A 58 -2.10 -8.23 8.72
CA THR A 58 -0.93 -7.74 9.45
C THR A 58 -1.35 -6.54 10.24
N VAL A 59 -1.09 -6.56 11.54
CA VAL A 59 -1.40 -5.43 12.41
C VAL A 59 -0.36 -4.34 12.21
N ASN A 60 -0.82 -3.11 12.03
CA ASN A 60 0.05 -1.94 12.00
C ASN A 60 0.29 -1.43 13.43
N VAL A 61 1.56 -1.17 13.75
CA VAL A 61 2.01 -0.54 15.00
C VAL A 61 2.97 0.60 14.66
N SER A 62 2.84 1.72 15.35
CA SER A 62 3.53 2.96 14.98
C SER A 62 4.23 3.55 16.20
N PRO A 63 5.58 3.52 16.24
CA PRO A 63 6.35 4.28 17.19
C PRO A 63 6.00 5.77 17.10
N PHE A 64 6.07 6.47 18.23
CA PHE A 64 5.84 7.91 18.30
C PHE A 64 7.16 8.64 18.10
N SER A 65 7.34 9.22 16.91
CA SER A 65 8.55 9.99 16.63
C SER A 65 8.54 11.32 17.41
N PRO A 66 9.67 11.74 18.00
CA PRO A 66 10.96 11.06 18.00
C PRO A 66 11.12 10.03 19.14
N LEU A 67 11.58 8.82 18.79
CA LEU A 67 12.21 7.82 19.67
C LEU A 67 11.34 7.31 20.85
N CYS A 68 10.01 7.34 20.72
CA CYS A 68 9.12 6.84 21.76
C CYS A 68 8.36 5.60 21.29
N LEU A 69 8.26 4.58 22.14
CA LEU A 69 7.38 3.43 21.94
C LEU A 69 6.35 3.41 23.08
N PRO A 70 5.12 3.93 22.85
CA PRO A 70 4.09 3.98 23.88
C PRO A 70 3.74 2.60 24.43
N GLU A 71 3.22 2.57 25.66
CA GLU A 71 2.83 1.32 26.34
C GLU A 71 1.86 0.48 25.50
N ASN A 72 0.81 1.09 24.96
CA ASN A 72 -0.16 0.39 24.10
C ASN A 72 0.48 -0.24 22.85
N GLU A 73 1.44 0.46 22.21
CA GLU A 73 2.16 -0.08 21.05
C GLU A 73 3.07 -1.25 21.45
N CYS A 74 3.73 -1.15 22.62
CA CYS A 74 4.49 -2.26 23.18
C CYS A 74 3.59 -3.49 23.40
N GLU A 75 2.42 -3.31 24.01
CA GLU A 75 1.47 -4.38 24.27
C GLU A 75 0.93 -5.02 22.99
N LEU A 76 0.60 -4.21 21.98
CA LEU A 76 0.18 -4.68 20.65
C LEU A 76 1.28 -5.49 19.97
N ILE A 77 2.54 -5.03 20.00
CA ILE A 77 3.68 -5.77 19.46
C ILE A 77 3.83 -7.13 20.16
N MET A 78 3.77 -7.13 21.49
CA MET A 78 3.91 -8.35 22.29
C MET A 78 2.77 -9.33 22.03
N GLU A 79 1.53 -8.87 21.96
CA GLU A 79 0.40 -9.75 21.66
C GLU A 79 0.50 -10.28 20.23
N ALA A 80 0.70 -9.41 19.24
CA ALA A 80 0.81 -9.83 17.84
C ALA A 80 1.90 -10.89 17.63
N ALA A 81 3.06 -10.70 18.28
CA ALA A 81 4.14 -11.66 18.27
C ALA A 81 3.71 -13.01 18.86
N LYS A 82 3.02 -13.02 20.02
CA LYS A 82 2.53 -14.27 20.65
C LYS A 82 1.53 -14.99 19.74
N SER A 83 0.54 -14.28 19.21
CA SER A 83 -0.55 -14.85 18.40
C SER A 83 -0.12 -15.25 16.98
N GLY A 84 1.07 -14.82 16.53
CA GLY A 84 1.64 -15.21 15.24
C GLY A 84 1.14 -14.40 14.04
N VAL A 85 0.40 -13.31 14.27
CA VAL A 85 -0.01 -12.38 13.21
C VAL A 85 1.17 -11.53 12.75
N GLY A 86 1.16 -11.09 11.49
CA GLY A 86 2.16 -10.16 10.96
C GLY A 86 2.17 -8.85 11.73
N ILE A 87 3.37 -8.27 11.93
CA ILE A 87 3.58 -6.96 12.54
C ILE A 87 4.19 -6.01 11.51
N LEU A 88 3.48 -4.95 11.14
CA LEU A 88 4.01 -3.86 10.35
C LEU A 88 4.41 -2.73 11.29
N ILE A 89 5.70 -2.41 11.32
CA ILE A 89 6.22 -1.30 12.14
C ILE A 89 6.34 -0.08 11.24
N LEU A 90 5.47 0.92 11.46
CA LEU A 90 5.25 2.02 10.52
C LEU A 90 5.39 3.38 11.21
N PRO A 91 6.62 3.86 11.47
CA PRO A 91 6.82 5.20 11.99
C PRO A 91 6.56 6.26 10.90
N MET A 92 6.16 7.44 11.36
CA MET A 92 6.00 8.64 10.55
C MET A 92 6.78 9.80 11.17
N GLY A 93 8.07 9.87 10.84
CA GLY A 93 8.89 11.03 11.15
C GLY A 93 8.59 12.18 10.19
N LEU A 94 8.52 13.40 10.71
CA LEU A 94 8.52 14.63 9.93
C LEU A 94 9.88 15.31 10.04
N SER A 95 10.65 15.29 8.96
CA SER A 95 11.96 15.95 8.91
C SER A 95 11.77 17.45 9.15
N GLY A 96 12.35 17.95 10.24
CA GLY A 96 12.20 19.33 10.70
C GLY A 96 11.02 19.59 11.64
N GLY A 97 10.22 18.56 11.94
CA GLY A 97 9.15 18.58 12.94
C GLY A 97 9.41 17.56 14.05
N THR A 98 8.97 16.32 13.85
CA THR A 98 9.13 15.20 14.80
C THR A 98 10.40 14.37 14.55
N SER A 99 11.31 14.86 13.70
CA SER A 99 12.60 14.25 13.38
C SER A 99 13.62 15.33 13.00
N PRO A 100 14.93 15.04 13.02
CA PRO A 100 15.95 16.00 12.61
C PRO A 100 15.67 16.61 11.23
N PRO A 101 16.06 17.87 10.98
CA PRO A 101 15.72 18.58 9.73
C PRO A 101 16.48 18.08 8.50
N THR A 102 17.51 17.24 8.68
CA THR A 102 18.27 16.68 7.57
C THR A 102 17.73 15.32 7.17
N LEU A 103 17.69 15.05 5.85
CA LEU A 103 17.21 13.76 5.33
C LEU A 103 18.00 12.56 5.87
N ALA A 104 19.31 12.72 6.08
CA ALA A 104 20.11 11.66 6.71
C ALA A 104 19.74 11.49 8.19
N GLY A 105 19.50 12.60 8.91
CA GLY A 105 19.16 12.57 10.34
C GLY A 105 17.84 11.87 10.61
N ILE A 106 16.79 12.13 9.81
CA ILE A 106 15.52 11.39 9.93
C ILE A 106 15.70 9.90 9.66
N LEU A 107 16.56 9.48 8.71
CA LEU A 107 16.80 8.05 8.47
C LEU A 107 17.44 7.37 9.69
N VAL A 108 18.30 8.06 10.44
CA VAL A 108 18.89 7.53 11.68
C VAL A 108 17.83 7.32 12.75
N THR A 109 16.99 8.33 13.02
CA THR A 109 15.94 8.22 14.05
C THR A 109 14.87 7.21 13.65
N HIS A 110 14.44 7.22 12.39
CA HIS A 110 13.51 6.25 11.82
C HIS A 110 14.03 4.83 11.99
N ASN A 111 15.30 4.59 11.66
CA ASN A 111 15.92 3.28 11.80
C ASN A 111 15.98 2.80 13.25
N ALA A 112 16.26 3.70 14.21
CA ALA A 112 16.24 3.36 15.62
C ALA A 112 14.83 2.94 16.11
N GLU A 113 13.79 3.67 15.70
CA GLU A 113 12.39 3.38 16.05
C GLU A 113 11.91 2.04 15.48
N VAL A 114 12.25 1.75 14.23
CA VAL A 114 11.87 0.47 13.62
C VAL A 114 12.60 -0.69 14.28
N LEU A 115 13.92 -0.58 14.47
CA LEU A 115 14.71 -1.67 15.05
C LEU A 115 14.35 -1.94 16.51
N SER A 116 14.06 -0.91 17.32
CA SER A 116 13.64 -1.12 18.72
C SER A 116 12.34 -1.93 18.80
N SER A 117 11.37 -1.62 17.93
CA SER A 117 10.10 -2.33 17.82
C SER A 117 10.28 -3.78 17.33
N ILE A 118 11.16 -4.00 16.34
CA ILE A 118 11.49 -5.36 15.88
C ILE A 118 12.14 -6.16 17.01
N VAL A 119 13.09 -5.56 17.74
CA VAL A 119 13.76 -6.23 18.86
C VAL A 119 12.74 -6.63 19.92
N LEU A 120 11.78 -5.77 20.28
CA LEU A 120 10.70 -6.12 21.20
C LEU A 120 9.88 -7.32 20.71
N ALA A 121 9.49 -7.32 19.43
CA ALA A 121 8.76 -8.44 18.83
C ALA A 121 9.57 -9.76 18.91
N GLN A 122 10.85 -9.72 18.56
CA GLN A 122 11.73 -10.90 18.58
C GLN A 122 12.04 -11.40 19.99
N LEU A 123 12.15 -10.50 20.98
CA LEU A 123 12.28 -10.85 22.40
C LEU A 123 11.01 -11.50 22.95
N THR A 124 9.84 -11.09 22.44
CA THR A 124 8.55 -11.67 22.83
C THR A 124 8.36 -13.07 22.25
N LYS A 125 8.65 -13.24 20.96
CA LYS A 125 8.63 -14.55 20.30
C LYS A 125 9.65 -14.57 19.18
N LYS A 126 10.68 -15.41 19.32
CA LYS A 126 11.70 -15.61 18.30
C LYS A 126 11.03 -16.02 16.98
N GLY A 127 11.34 -15.29 15.91
CA GLY A 127 10.77 -15.53 14.58
C GLY A 127 9.43 -14.85 14.34
N ALA A 128 9.00 -13.91 15.20
CA ALA A 128 7.82 -13.09 14.94
C ALA A 128 7.93 -12.40 13.56
N PRO A 129 6.90 -12.46 12.71
CA PRO A 129 6.95 -11.88 11.37
C PRO A 129 6.85 -10.34 11.41
N CYS A 130 7.95 -9.65 11.16
CA CYS A 130 8.01 -8.19 11.16
C CYS A 130 8.23 -7.63 9.75
N THR A 131 7.55 -6.53 9.43
CA THR A 131 7.74 -5.73 8.21
C THR A 131 8.32 -4.37 8.57
N TYR A 132 9.41 -4.00 7.89
CA TYR A 132 10.10 -2.72 8.06
C TYR A 132 9.33 -1.63 7.29
N GLY A 133 8.64 -0.76 8.01
CA GLY A 133 7.75 0.25 7.42
C GLY A 133 8.31 1.68 7.42
N SER A 134 7.77 2.53 6.55
CA SER A 134 7.87 3.99 6.67
C SER A 134 6.72 4.71 5.96
N THR A 135 6.24 5.79 6.57
CA THR A 135 5.44 6.83 5.92
C THR A 135 6.09 8.22 6.06
N SER A 136 7.35 8.25 6.48
CA SER A 136 8.06 9.48 6.87
C SER A 136 8.22 10.46 5.71
N THR A 137 8.13 11.74 6.04
CA THR A 137 8.21 12.84 5.08
C THR A 137 8.83 14.11 5.69
N ILE A 138 8.77 15.24 4.99
CA ILE A 138 9.16 16.56 5.48
C ILE A 138 7.98 17.31 6.09
N LEU A 139 8.28 18.20 7.04
CA LEU A 139 7.37 19.28 7.42
C LEU A 139 7.65 20.48 6.49
N ASP A 140 6.69 20.84 5.64
CA ASP A 140 6.79 22.09 4.88
C ASP A 140 6.52 23.26 5.84
N LEU A 141 7.59 23.90 6.31
CA LEU A 141 7.53 24.99 7.29
C LEU A 141 6.76 26.23 6.79
N ARG A 142 6.58 26.39 5.46
CA ARG A 142 5.81 27.52 4.92
C ARG A 142 4.32 27.35 5.18
N PHE A 143 3.85 26.11 5.19
CA PHE A 143 2.44 25.77 5.32
C PHE A 143 2.10 25.03 6.62
N GLY A 144 3.12 24.55 7.35
CA GLY A 144 2.94 23.72 8.55
C GLY A 144 2.36 22.35 8.24
N THR A 145 2.59 21.79 7.05
CA THR A 145 1.97 20.54 6.58
C THR A 145 2.98 19.42 6.37
N ALA A 146 2.55 18.18 6.59
CA ALA A 146 3.32 16.99 6.22
C ALA A 146 3.22 16.78 4.70
N SER A 147 4.22 17.24 3.94
CA SER A 147 4.15 17.22 2.47
C SER A 147 4.49 15.84 1.92
N ILE A 148 3.48 15.08 1.52
CA ILE A 148 3.66 13.73 0.95
C ILE A 148 3.74 13.74 -0.58
N GLY A 149 3.52 14.91 -1.21
CA GLY A 149 3.76 15.14 -2.63
C GLY A 149 5.20 15.58 -2.96
N SER A 150 6.08 15.65 -1.96
CA SER A 150 7.44 16.15 -2.09
C SER A 150 8.43 15.10 -2.67
N PRO A 151 9.52 15.52 -3.32
CA PRO A 151 10.60 14.60 -3.69
C PRO A 151 11.23 13.93 -2.45
N GLU A 152 11.33 14.64 -1.33
CA GLU A 152 11.88 14.12 -0.08
C GLU A 152 11.09 12.93 0.45
N TYR A 153 9.76 12.94 0.33
CA TYR A 153 8.93 11.77 0.63
C TYR A 153 9.38 10.53 -0.15
N GLY A 154 9.56 10.67 -1.47
CA GLY A 154 10.07 9.59 -2.32
C GLY A 154 11.50 9.16 -1.97
N MET A 155 12.39 10.11 -1.68
CA MET A 155 13.80 9.84 -1.34
C MET A 155 13.95 9.13 0.02
N ILE A 156 13.20 9.54 1.04
CA ILE A 156 13.20 8.91 2.37
C ILE A 156 12.71 7.47 2.24
N ASN A 157 11.57 7.26 1.57
CA ASN A 157 10.97 5.94 1.44
C ASN A 157 11.78 4.99 0.53
N ALA A 158 12.41 5.51 -0.53
CA ALA A 158 13.39 4.78 -1.31
C ALA A 158 14.61 4.34 -0.46
N SER A 159 15.10 5.23 0.41
CA SER A 159 16.21 4.92 1.31
C SER A 159 15.83 3.87 2.35
N VAL A 160 14.62 3.96 2.91
CA VAL A 160 14.07 2.95 3.83
C VAL A 160 13.95 1.58 3.14
N ALA A 161 13.53 1.53 1.88
CA ALA A 161 13.50 0.26 1.14
C ALA A 161 14.89 -0.39 1.04
N LYS A 162 15.96 0.42 0.89
CA LYS A 162 17.34 -0.08 0.92
C LYS A 162 17.78 -0.54 2.31
N LEU A 163 17.41 0.18 3.37
CA LEU A 163 17.69 -0.23 4.75
C LEU A 163 17.00 -1.56 5.09
N ALA A 164 15.74 -1.72 4.73
CA ALA A 164 15.02 -2.97 4.94
C ALA A 164 15.68 -4.15 4.21
N ARG A 165 16.15 -3.94 2.97
CA ARG A 165 16.96 -4.93 2.23
C ARG A 165 18.26 -5.27 2.95
N TYR A 166 18.95 -4.28 3.52
CA TYR A 166 20.18 -4.49 4.30
C TYR A 166 19.92 -5.42 5.49
N TYR A 167 18.81 -5.21 6.22
CA TYR A 167 18.39 -6.08 7.33
C TYR A 167 17.70 -7.38 6.88
N ARG A 168 17.50 -7.58 5.57
CA ARG A 168 16.81 -8.73 4.97
C ARG A 168 15.37 -8.89 5.48
N LEU A 169 14.68 -7.77 5.65
CA LEU A 169 13.27 -7.72 6.06
C LEU A 169 12.38 -7.29 4.88
N PRO A 170 11.12 -7.75 4.84
CA PRO A 170 10.15 -7.18 3.91
C PRO A 170 9.91 -5.72 4.25
N CYS A 171 9.61 -4.90 3.23
CA CYS A 171 9.41 -3.47 3.40
C CYS A 171 8.05 -2.97 2.91
N PHE A 172 7.51 -2.03 3.67
CA PHE A 172 6.27 -1.34 3.38
C PHE A 172 6.54 0.16 3.42
N VAL A 173 6.55 0.82 2.27
CA VAL A 173 7.05 2.20 2.18
C VAL A 173 6.05 3.11 1.49
N GLY A 174 6.15 4.41 1.80
CA GLY A 174 5.39 5.44 1.13
C GLY A 174 5.70 5.55 -0.35
N GLY A 175 4.65 5.77 -1.14
CA GLY A 175 4.77 6.06 -2.56
C GLY A 175 3.40 6.15 -3.22
N GLY A 176 3.16 7.24 -3.93
CA GLY A 176 1.91 7.43 -4.67
C GLY A 176 0.84 8.28 -3.97
N ALA A 177 1.14 8.90 -2.84
CA ALA A 177 0.24 9.89 -2.26
C ALA A 177 0.44 11.27 -2.90
N SER A 178 -0.47 12.21 -2.63
CA SER A 178 -0.46 13.55 -3.23
C SER A 178 -0.99 14.60 -2.25
N ASP A 179 -0.42 15.80 -2.32
CA ASP A 179 -0.85 17.01 -1.60
C ASP A 179 -1.94 17.80 -2.38
N SER A 180 -2.23 17.38 -3.62
CA SER A 180 -3.36 17.93 -4.39
C SER A 180 -4.71 17.67 -3.70
N LYS A 181 -5.66 18.57 -3.95
CA LYS A 181 -7.03 18.57 -3.40
C LYS A 181 -8.02 17.75 -4.24
N LYS A 182 -7.60 17.34 -5.43
CA LYS A 182 -8.44 16.65 -6.41
C LYS A 182 -7.57 15.77 -7.31
N PRO A 183 -8.15 14.79 -8.03
CA PRO A 183 -7.43 13.96 -8.98
C PRO A 183 -7.01 14.74 -10.25
N ASP A 184 -6.15 15.75 -10.11
CA ASP A 184 -5.66 16.57 -11.22
C ASP A 184 -4.21 16.22 -11.64
N ILE A 185 -3.64 17.06 -12.49
CA ILE A 185 -2.29 16.88 -13.02
C ILE A 185 -1.23 16.88 -11.92
N GLN A 186 -1.39 17.69 -10.87
CA GLN A 186 -0.49 17.70 -9.71
C GLN A 186 -0.48 16.32 -9.06
N SER A 187 -1.67 15.77 -8.80
CA SER A 187 -1.81 14.46 -8.17
C SER A 187 -1.13 13.33 -8.95
N GLY A 188 -1.11 13.42 -10.29
CA GLY A 188 -0.42 12.47 -11.15
C GLY A 188 1.11 12.61 -11.12
N TYR A 189 1.63 13.84 -11.10
CA TYR A 189 3.08 14.08 -11.03
C TYR A 189 3.66 13.66 -9.68
N GLU A 190 3.03 14.06 -8.58
CA GLU A 190 3.46 13.71 -7.22
C GLU A 190 3.40 12.19 -6.98
N PHE A 191 2.31 11.55 -7.45
CA PHE A 191 2.20 10.09 -7.42
C PHE A 191 3.40 9.44 -8.13
N THR A 192 3.63 9.83 -9.37
CA THR A 192 4.60 9.16 -10.24
C THR A 192 6.01 9.33 -9.70
N LEU A 193 6.37 10.53 -9.23
CA LEU A 193 7.67 10.82 -8.66
C LEU A 193 7.95 9.94 -7.44
N SER A 194 7.06 9.96 -6.44
CA SER A 194 7.29 9.23 -5.19
C SER A 194 7.20 7.70 -5.38
N ALA A 195 6.20 7.22 -6.12
CA ALA A 195 6.00 5.79 -6.35
C ALA A 195 7.14 5.18 -7.18
N ALA A 196 7.63 5.86 -8.22
CA ALA A 196 8.74 5.35 -9.04
C ALA A 196 10.04 5.23 -8.24
N LEU A 197 10.36 6.24 -7.41
CA LEU A 197 11.55 6.21 -6.54
C LEU A 197 11.51 5.03 -5.57
N SER A 198 10.41 4.87 -4.84
CA SER A 198 10.23 3.76 -3.89
C SER A 198 10.24 2.38 -4.58
N ALA A 199 9.59 2.26 -5.73
CA ALA A 199 9.52 1.01 -6.48
C ALA A 199 10.90 0.60 -7.05
N LEU A 200 11.61 1.52 -7.71
CA LEU A 200 12.95 1.26 -8.26
C LEU A 200 14.01 1.02 -7.17
N ALA A 201 13.81 1.57 -5.97
CA ALA A 201 14.64 1.25 -4.82
C ALA A 201 14.45 -0.19 -4.30
N GLY A 202 13.38 -0.87 -4.72
CA GLY A 202 13.07 -2.24 -4.35
C GLY A 202 12.07 -2.35 -3.19
N GLY A 203 11.16 -1.38 -3.06
CA GLY A 203 10.00 -1.46 -2.15
C GLY A 203 9.16 -2.72 -2.42
N ASN A 204 8.83 -3.51 -1.39
CA ASN A 204 7.99 -4.70 -1.56
C ASN A 204 6.51 -4.34 -1.63
N ILE A 205 6.07 -3.43 -0.77
CA ILE A 205 4.70 -2.91 -0.74
C ILE A 205 4.77 -1.39 -0.68
N LEU A 206 4.03 -0.73 -1.56
CA LEU A 206 3.87 0.73 -1.56
C LEU A 206 2.46 1.09 -1.12
N PHE A 207 2.32 2.12 -0.30
CA PHE A 207 1.03 2.68 0.10
C PHE A 207 0.92 4.16 -0.29
N GLY A 208 -0.31 4.61 -0.56
CA GLY A 208 -0.60 5.99 -0.98
C GLY A 208 -1.62 6.08 -2.13
N SER A 209 -1.98 4.95 -2.75
CA SER A 209 -2.99 4.93 -3.82
C SER A 209 -4.33 5.49 -3.36
N GLY A 210 -4.94 6.36 -4.17
CA GLY A 210 -6.22 7.01 -3.86
C GLY A 210 -6.11 8.18 -2.87
N VAL A 211 -4.93 8.41 -2.28
CA VAL A 211 -4.74 9.41 -1.23
C VAL A 211 -4.48 10.80 -1.83
N LEU A 212 -5.18 11.79 -1.29
CA LEU A 212 -5.09 13.22 -1.57
C LEU A 212 -4.99 14.00 -0.24
N GLU A 213 -4.75 15.30 -0.33
CA GLU A 213 -4.76 16.24 0.80
C GLU A 213 -3.93 15.76 2.00
N GLN A 214 -2.65 15.46 1.79
CA GLN A 214 -1.75 15.08 2.89
C GLN A 214 -2.21 13.83 3.68
N GLY A 215 -3.04 12.97 3.09
CA GLY A 215 -3.59 11.81 3.79
C GLY A 215 -5.01 11.99 4.31
N LEU A 216 -5.61 13.17 4.14
CA LEU A 216 -6.93 13.49 4.69
C LEU A 216 -8.08 13.01 3.80
N THR A 217 -7.82 12.81 2.50
CA THR A 217 -8.86 12.48 1.52
C THR A 217 -8.53 11.21 0.76
N PHE A 218 -9.52 10.33 0.65
CA PHE A 218 -9.47 9.17 -0.24
C PHE A 218 -10.45 9.40 -1.41
N ASP A 219 -9.94 9.41 -2.63
CA ASP A 219 -10.73 9.62 -3.84
C ASP A 219 -10.72 8.40 -4.76
N LEU A 220 -11.91 8.00 -5.20
CA LEU A 220 -12.10 6.81 -6.02
C LEU A 220 -11.52 6.97 -7.43
N ALA A 221 -11.66 8.12 -8.07
CA ALA A 221 -11.05 8.35 -9.38
C ALA A 221 -9.52 8.36 -9.28
N LYS A 222 -8.98 9.00 -8.23
CA LYS A 222 -7.54 8.95 -7.93
C LYS A 222 -7.06 7.50 -7.77
N LEU A 223 -7.79 6.65 -7.06
CA LEU A 223 -7.44 5.23 -6.91
C LEU A 223 -7.37 4.51 -8.27
N ILE A 224 -8.32 4.75 -9.18
CA ILE A 224 -8.31 4.13 -10.51
C ILE A 224 -7.17 4.68 -11.38
N MET A 225 -6.91 5.99 -11.33
CA MET A 225 -5.78 6.61 -12.02
C MET A 225 -4.44 6.08 -11.51
N ASP A 226 -4.31 5.92 -10.21
CA ASP A 226 -3.12 5.38 -9.56
C ASP A 226 -2.90 3.92 -9.94
N ALA A 227 -3.97 3.09 -9.95
CA ALA A 227 -3.87 1.71 -10.39
C ALA A 227 -3.36 1.57 -11.84
N GLU A 228 -3.69 2.54 -12.70
CA GLU A 228 -3.13 2.61 -14.06
C GLU A 228 -1.63 2.92 -14.03
N MET A 229 -1.21 3.91 -13.26
CA MET A 229 0.21 4.26 -13.14
C MET A 229 1.02 3.15 -12.46
N MET A 230 0.46 2.45 -11.47
CA MET A 230 1.07 1.28 -10.83
C MET A 230 1.38 0.18 -11.86
N ARG A 231 0.46 -0.08 -12.81
CA ARG A 231 0.73 -1.03 -13.91
C ARG A 231 1.92 -0.58 -14.76
N MET A 232 2.05 0.72 -15.02
CA MET A 232 3.19 1.24 -15.79
C MET A 232 4.51 1.13 -15.01
N ILE A 233 4.49 1.45 -13.71
CA ILE A 233 5.65 1.31 -12.83
C ILE A 233 6.07 -0.16 -12.72
N GLN A 234 5.11 -1.10 -12.64
CA GLN A 234 5.40 -2.54 -12.63
C GLN A 234 6.10 -3.02 -13.91
N VAL A 235 5.84 -2.40 -15.06
CA VAL A 235 6.60 -2.66 -16.28
C VAL A 235 7.99 -2.04 -16.17
N ALA A 236 8.10 -0.80 -15.70
CA ALA A 236 9.38 -0.09 -15.60
C ALA A 236 10.39 -0.80 -14.68
N ILE A 237 9.94 -1.33 -13.53
CA ILE A 237 10.83 -2.02 -12.57
C ILE A 237 11.35 -3.38 -13.06
N GLN A 238 10.77 -3.94 -14.14
CA GLN A 238 11.32 -5.16 -14.77
C GLN A 238 12.64 -4.87 -15.50
N GLY A 239 12.92 -3.59 -15.80
CA GLY A 239 14.11 -3.17 -16.52
C GLY A 239 14.12 -3.66 -17.98
N ILE A 240 15.30 -3.61 -18.59
CA ILE A 240 15.53 -4.10 -19.94
C ILE A 240 16.22 -5.46 -19.81
N PHE A 241 15.56 -6.52 -20.27
CA PHE A 241 16.14 -7.86 -20.28
C PHE A 241 17.09 -7.99 -21.47
N VAL A 242 18.37 -8.26 -21.20
CA VAL A 242 19.42 -8.34 -22.23
C VAL A 242 19.87 -9.78 -22.40
N THR A 243 19.59 -10.33 -23.57
CA THR A 243 19.94 -11.69 -24.03
C THR A 243 20.19 -11.64 -25.54
N ASP A 244 20.77 -12.70 -26.10
CA ASP A 244 20.99 -12.80 -27.55
C ASP A 244 19.68 -12.63 -28.34
N GLU A 245 18.56 -13.18 -27.84
CA GLU A 245 17.24 -13.02 -28.46
C GLU A 245 16.74 -11.56 -28.39
N THR A 246 16.82 -10.92 -27.22
CA THR A 246 16.29 -9.55 -27.02
C THR A 246 17.17 -8.46 -27.63
N LEU A 247 18.44 -8.75 -27.92
CA LEU A 247 19.29 -7.88 -28.73
C LEU A 247 18.85 -7.82 -30.20
N ALA A 248 18.20 -8.88 -30.69
CA ALA A 248 17.61 -8.96 -32.03
C ALA A 248 18.59 -8.60 -33.18
N VAL A 249 19.88 -8.93 -33.03
CA VAL A 249 20.93 -8.57 -33.99
C VAL A 249 20.66 -9.14 -35.38
N GLU A 250 20.21 -10.40 -35.47
CA GLU A 250 19.85 -11.03 -36.75
C GLU A 250 18.67 -10.31 -37.42
N VAL A 251 17.64 -9.95 -36.65
CA VAL A 251 16.48 -9.20 -37.18
C VAL A 251 16.91 -7.84 -37.72
N ILE A 252 17.87 -7.17 -37.06
CA ILE A 252 18.44 -5.90 -37.54
C ILE A 252 19.15 -6.10 -38.89
N HIS A 253 19.93 -7.17 -39.03
CA HIS A 253 20.60 -7.51 -40.29
C HIS A 253 19.62 -7.86 -41.41
N GLU A 254 18.57 -8.63 -41.11
CA GLU A 254 17.53 -9.04 -42.06
C GLU A 254 16.72 -7.85 -42.58
N VAL A 255 16.32 -6.93 -41.70
CA VAL A 255 15.55 -5.73 -42.08
C VAL A 255 16.42 -4.73 -42.85
N GLY A 256 17.70 -4.59 -42.48
CA GLY A 256 18.66 -3.77 -43.20
C GLY A 256 18.40 -2.26 -43.14
N SER A 257 19.28 -1.49 -43.80
CA SER A 257 19.21 -0.02 -43.80
C SER A 257 17.98 0.47 -44.56
N GLY A 258 17.20 1.37 -43.94
CA GLY A 258 15.98 1.92 -44.52
C GLY A 258 14.76 0.98 -44.52
N GLY A 259 14.91 -0.24 -43.97
CA GLY A 259 13.81 -1.20 -43.83
C GLY A 259 12.84 -0.85 -42.70
N THR A 260 11.78 -1.66 -42.57
CA THR A 260 10.76 -1.53 -41.53
C THR A 260 10.52 -2.84 -40.80
N TYR A 261 10.32 -2.77 -39.49
CA TYR A 261 10.04 -3.93 -38.64
C TYR A 261 8.54 -4.29 -38.59
N ILE A 262 7.63 -3.42 -39.06
CA ILE A 262 6.18 -3.59 -38.83
C ILE A 262 5.65 -4.93 -39.36
N THR A 263 6.17 -5.38 -40.50
CA THR A 263 5.76 -6.64 -41.15
C THR A 263 6.63 -7.84 -40.76
N HIS A 264 7.60 -7.67 -39.86
CA HIS A 264 8.51 -8.73 -39.43
C HIS A 264 7.87 -9.60 -38.34
N ASP A 265 8.06 -10.93 -38.41
CA ASP A 265 7.47 -11.87 -37.44
C ASP A 265 7.89 -11.57 -35.99
N ALA A 266 9.14 -11.11 -35.80
CA ALA A 266 9.65 -10.68 -34.50
C ALA A 266 8.81 -9.55 -33.87
N SER A 267 8.23 -8.65 -34.67
CA SER A 267 7.37 -7.58 -34.16
C SER A 267 6.05 -8.13 -33.64
N LEU A 268 5.42 -9.06 -34.36
CA LEU A 268 4.20 -9.70 -33.90
C LEU A 268 4.43 -10.52 -32.62
N LYS A 269 5.54 -11.25 -32.56
CA LYS A 269 5.94 -12.04 -31.38
C LYS A 269 6.11 -11.15 -30.15
N ASN A 270 6.72 -9.97 -30.31
CA ASN A 270 7.05 -9.08 -29.20
C ASN A 270 5.99 -8.02 -28.87
N MET A 271 4.98 -7.80 -29.72
CA MET A 271 3.94 -6.80 -29.50
C MET A 271 3.22 -6.98 -28.16
N ARG A 272 3.03 -8.23 -27.72
CA ARG A 272 2.33 -8.53 -26.46
C ARG A 272 3.14 -8.19 -25.21
N ASN A 273 4.44 -7.94 -25.34
CA ASN A 273 5.33 -7.57 -24.23
C ASN A 273 5.23 -6.08 -23.86
N GLN A 274 4.57 -5.27 -24.70
CA GLN A 274 4.39 -3.85 -24.42
C GLN A 274 3.41 -3.62 -23.27
N SER A 275 3.64 -2.52 -22.53
CA SER A 275 2.74 -2.07 -21.47
C SER A 275 1.31 -1.90 -21.99
N ARG A 276 0.32 -2.43 -21.26
CA ARG A 276 -1.10 -2.24 -21.56
C ARG A 276 -1.74 -1.23 -20.62
N ALA A 277 -2.47 -0.31 -21.23
CA ALA A 277 -3.19 0.75 -20.53
C ALA A 277 -4.70 0.51 -20.67
N ASN A 278 -5.44 0.63 -19.57
CA ASN A 278 -6.90 0.59 -19.55
C ASN A 278 -7.50 2.00 -19.54
N LEU A 279 -6.78 2.96 -18.94
CA LEU A 279 -7.24 4.33 -18.73
C LEU A 279 -6.40 5.35 -19.50
N PHE A 280 -5.08 5.15 -19.60
CA PHE A 280 -4.23 5.99 -20.44
C PHE A 280 -4.50 5.73 -21.92
N ASP A 281 -4.58 6.80 -22.70
CA ASP A 281 -4.90 6.72 -24.12
C ASP A 281 -3.70 7.08 -24.97
N ARG A 282 -3.36 6.22 -25.94
CA ARG A 282 -2.25 6.39 -26.88
C ARG A 282 -2.72 6.54 -28.33
N ARG A 283 -4.03 6.61 -28.55
CA ARG A 283 -4.61 6.76 -29.89
C ARG A 283 -4.43 8.19 -30.38
N ASN A 284 -4.57 8.37 -31.69
CA ASN A 284 -4.64 9.71 -32.27
C ASN A 284 -5.91 10.45 -31.78
N ARG A 285 -5.95 11.76 -31.98
CA ARG A 285 -7.04 12.61 -31.49
C ARG A 285 -8.42 12.20 -32.01
N LYS A 286 -8.54 11.82 -33.27
CA LYS A 286 -9.82 11.45 -33.88
C LYS A 286 -10.41 10.24 -33.16
N ASP A 287 -9.62 9.18 -33.04
CA ASP A 287 -10.05 7.93 -32.40
C ASP A 287 -10.26 8.10 -30.89
N TRP A 288 -9.46 8.97 -30.24
CA TRP A 288 -9.67 9.33 -28.84
C TRP A 288 -11.02 9.99 -28.61
N VAL A 289 -11.40 10.99 -29.44
CA VAL A 289 -12.70 11.67 -29.32
C VAL A 289 -13.84 10.68 -29.56
N GLU A 290 -13.73 9.82 -30.56
CA GLU A 290 -14.76 8.82 -30.88
C GLU A 290 -14.97 7.83 -29.73
N TRP A 291 -13.88 7.29 -29.17
CA TRP A 291 -13.96 6.27 -28.13
C TRP A 291 -14.33 6.82 -26.75
N THR A 292 -13.71 7.93 -26.36
CA THR A 292 -13.87 8.49 -25.01
C THR A 292 -15.00 9.51 -24.94
N ARG A 293 -15.55 9.91 -26.08
CA ARG A 293 -16.49 11.03 -26.23
C ARG A 293 -15.90 12.35 -25.73
N GLY A 294 -14.58 12.49 -25.79
CA GLY A 294 -13.85 13.66 -25.32
C GLY A 294 -13.72 13.78 -23.80
N LYS A 295 -14.14 12.76 -23.04
CA LYS A 295 -14.04 12.76 -21.57
C LYS A 295 -12.58 12.80 -21.12
N THR A 296 -12.32 13.57 -20.09
CA THR A 296 -11.05 13.64 -19.37
C THR A 296 -10.71 12.29 -18.73
N ILE A 297 -9.46 12.13 -18.31
CA ILE A 297 -9.05 10.92 -17.58
C ILE A 297 -9.80 10.79 -16.24
N GLN A 298 -10.07 11.91 -15.58
CA GLN A 298 -10.79 11.97 -14.31
C GLN A 298 -12.22 11.46 -14.44
N GLU A 299 -12.97 11.93 -15.43
CA GLU A 299 -14.36 11.51 -15.65
C GLU A 299 -14.44 10.00 -15.93
N ARG A 300 -13.54 9.49 -16.79
CA ARG A 300 -13.47 8.04 -17.08
C ARG A 300 -13.07 7.23 -15.85
N ALA A 301 -12.23 7.78 -14.97
CA ALA A 301 -11.83 7.12 -13.73
C ALA A 301 -12.98 7.03 -12.72
N TYR A 302 -13.81 8.07 -12.59
CA TYR A 302 -15.03 8.00 -11.78
C TYR A 302 -16.03 6.99 -12.34
N GLU A 303 -16.22 6.96 -13.66
CA GLU A 303 -17.09 5.99 -14.32
C GLU A 303 -16.63 4.56 -14.05
N ALA A 304 -15.33 4.29 -14.19
CA ALA A 304 -14.75 2.99 -13.89
C ALA A 304 -14.87 2.61 -12.41
N ALA A 305 -14.67 3.57 -11.50
CA ALA A 305 -14.86 3.33 -10.07
C ALA A 305 -16.30 2.95 -9.74
N MET A 306 -17.28 3.66 -10.32
CA MET A 306 -18.69 3.42 -10.07
C MET A 306 -19.17 2.09 -10.67
N ASP A 307 -18.65 1.72 -11.85
CA ASP A 307 -18.86 0.39 -12.44
C ASP A 307 -18.36 -0.72 -11.51
N ILE A 308 -17.14 -0.59 -10.96
CA ILE A 308 -16.59 -1.56 -10.00
C ILE A 308 -17.48 -1.65 -8.74
N LEU A 309 -17.91 -0.52 -8.18
CA LEU A 309 -18.75 -0.53 -6.98
C LEU A 309 -20.11 -1.20 -7.21
N GLN A 310 -20.68 -1.06 -8.41
CA GLN A 310 -21.98 -1.65 -8.75
C GLN A 310 -21.88 -3.14 -9.10
N ASN A 311 -20.75 -3.57 -9.68
CA ASN A 311 -20.63 -4.88 -10.31
C ASN A 311 -19.65 -5.83 -9.61
N HIS A 312 -18.88 -5.37 -8.61
CA HIS A 312 -17.97 -6.22 -7.85
C HIS A 312 -18.72 -7.32 -7.10
N LYS A 313 -18.18 -8.53 -7.15
CA LYS A 313 -18.68 -9.69 -6.43
C LYS A 313 -17.57 -10.18 -5.49
N PRO A 314 -17.71 -9.98 -4.16
CA PRO A 314 -16.76 -10.49 -3.19
C PRO A 314 -16.57 -12.00 -3.32
N LEU A 315 -15.40 -12.49 -2.87
CA LEU A 315 -15.18 -13.93 -2.76
C LEU A 315 -16.13 -14.51 -1.70
N PRO A 316 -16.68 -15.71 -1.92
CA PRO A 316 -17.56 -16.33 -0.95
C PRO A 316 -16.79 -16.65 0.33
N LEU A 317 -17.44 -16.41 1.47
CA LEU A 317 -16.98 -16.83 2.79
C LEU A 317 -17.40 -18.29 3.06
N PRO A 318 -16.76 -18.98 4.02
CA PRO A 318 -17.25 -20.25 4.52
C PRO A 318 -18.69 -20.16 5.04
N ASP A 319 -19.39 -21.29 5.06
CA ASP A 319 -20.77 -21.36 5.56
C ASP A 319 -20.85 -20.79 6.98
N ASN A 320 -21.88 -19.98 7.23
CA ASN A 320 -22.14 -19.27 8.50
C ASN A 320 -21.09 -18.24 8.95
N ALA A 321 -19.91 -18.16 8.33
CA ALA A 321 -18.83 -17.27 8.78
C ALA A 321 -19.26 -15.79 8.88
N ALA A 322 -20.06 -15.31 7.93
CA ALA A 322 -20.58 -13.94 7.96
C ALA A 322 -21.50 -13.67 9.16
N MET A 323 -22.27 -14.67 9.59
CA MET A 323 -23.17 -14.56 10.75
C MET A 323 -22.37 -14.65 12.05
N GLU A 324 -21.46 -15.61 12.15
CA GLU A 324 -20.57 -15.80 13.31
C GLU A 324 -19.70 -14.56 13.56
N MET A 325 -19.12 -13.96 12.51
CA MET A 325 -18.36 -12.71 12.63
C MET A 325 -19.22 -11.58 13.21
N LYS A 326 -20.47 -11.41 12.76
CA LYS A 326 -21.38 -10.40 13.30
C LYS A 326 -21.70 -10.62 14.78
N GLU A 327 -21.86 -11.88 15.19
CA GLU A 327 -22.08 -12.22 16.60
C GLU A 327 -20.86 -11.88 17.47
N VAL A 328 -19.64 -12.17 16.98
CA VAL A 328 -18.38 -11.80 17.65
C VAL A 328 -18.27 -10.28 17.80
N VAL A 329 -18.54 -9.52 16.73
CA VAL A 329 -18.52 -8.05 16.77
C VAL A 329 -19.54 -7.52 17.79
N ALA A 330 -20.79 -8.01 17.75
CA ALA A 330 -21.84 -7.58 18.69
C ALA A 330 -21.48 -7.93 20.15
N GLY A 331 -20.91 -9.12 20.38
CA GLY A 331 -20.43 -9.53 21.69
C GLY A 331 -19.27 -8.68 22.21
N PHE A 332 -18.36 -8.29 21.32
CA PHE A 332 -17.27 -7.36 21.65
C PHE A 332 -17.79 -6.00 22.09
N GLU A 333 -18.73 -5.43 21.33
CA GLU A 333 -19.37 -4.15 21.67
C GLU A 333 -20.12 -4.21 23.01
N ALA A 334 -20.89 -5.27 23.24
CA ALA A 334 -21.67 -5.43 24.46
C ALA A 334 -20.77 -5.43 25.70
N LYS A 335 -19.67 -6.20 25.67
CA LYS A 335 -18.71 -6.25 26.78
C LYS A 335 -18.05 -4.88 27.00
N LYS A 336 -17.66 -4.17 25.94
CA LYS A 336 -17.09 -2.80 26.03
C LYS A 336 -18.06 -1.81 26.67
N ARG A 337 -19.36 -1.89 26.37
CA ARG A 337 -20.40 -1.03 26.99
C ARG A 337 -20.57 -1.32 28.48
N MET A 338 -20.34 -2.55 28.92
CA MET A 338 -20.39 -2.92 30.34
C MET A 338 -19.16 -2.41 31.11
N ASP A 339 -17.97 -2.45 30.50
CA ASP A 339 -16.73 -1.99 31.14
C ASP A 339 -16.64 -0.45 31.27
N LYS A 340 -17.46 0.29 30.52
CA LYS A 340 -17.59 1.76 30.61
C LYS A 340 -18.58 2.23 31.69
N LYS A 341 -19.35 1.33 32.32
CA LYS A 341 -20.30 1.62 33.41
C LYS A 341 -19.67 1.34 34.77
#